data_AF-A0A959A9X8-F1
#
_entry.id   AF-A0A959A9X8-F1
#
_cell.length_a   1.000
_cell.length_b   1.000
_cell.length_c   1.000
_cell.angle_alpha   90.00
_cell.angle_beta   90.00
_cell.angle_gamma   90.00
#
_symmetry.space_group_name_H-M   'P 1'
#
loop_
_entity.id
_entity.type
_entity.pdbx_description
1 polymer ?
#
loop_
_entity_poly.entity_id
_entity_poly.type
_entity_poly.pdbx_seq_one_letter_code
_entity_poly.pdbx_strand_id
1 'polypeptide(L)'
;MSITLMQGSNFDWLSDLSPLFKAQELWFDGSYHNQVSWMVDTPSDTPFTISCGAALLAEHVKRFRFSPSVIFRLGQVTDARGRSIFQESFLNYLQRLRLRINVKVTPEGTLLTPGQPLLIFSGPRIQAILLESAFQYLIWDSSHWATQAALVNWQNKRFTESDTHDAPTFPFNPMGWKKRAIYIGGGSEDLEAAIPAWSSFDSGNQEQNKVPSQIRRLFDGEHPLGDVWLTQSQDHHANVSSLLIDFHDFNSDKDLKVNITRFLNLYKHILLKGHPILVGNSLEYLRRRTWKHLEAFSQVDLARYPIGWYQG
;
A
#
# COMPACT_ATOMS: atom_id res chain seq x y z
N MET A 1 6.39 5.11 -22.74
CA MET A 1 5.71 6.42 -22.86
C MET A 1 4.24 6.20 -22.52
N SER A 2 3.85 6.44 -21.26
CA SER A 2 2.44 6.36 -20.87
C SER A 2 1.75 7.67 -21.25
N ILE A 3 0.83 7.60 -22.21
CA ILE A 3 -0.05 8.71 -22.56
C ILE A 3 -1.19 8.65 -21.54
N THR A 4 -1.08 9.41 -20.46
CA THR A 4 -2.19 9.60 -19.53
C THR A 4 -3.18 10.60 -20.15
N LEU A 5 -4.26 10.09 -20.75
CA LEU A 5 -5.42 10.91 -21.07
C LEU A 5 -6.19 11.20 -19.77
N MET A 6 -5.75 12.22 -19.03
CA MET A 6 -6.53 12.82 -17.96
C MET A 6 -7.62 13.71 -18.57
N GLN A 7 -8.76 13.13 -18.92
CA GLN A 7 -9.96 13.90 -19.23
C GLN A 7 -11.16 13.35 -18.44
N GLY A 8 -11.22 13.72 -17.16
CA GLY A 8 -12.35 13.43 -16.29
C GLY A 8 -12.11 13.90 -14.85
N SER A 9 -13.17 14.28 -14.14
CA SER A 9 -13.12 14.65 -12.71
C SER A 9 -12.86 13.47 -11.77
N ASN A 10 -12.99 12.22 -12.27
CA ASN A 10 -12.80 10.97 -11.53
C ASN A 10 -11.64 10.15 -12.10
N PHE A 11 -10.98 9.37 -11.24
CA PHE A 11 -9.94 8.42 -11.66
C PHE A 11 -10.46 7.32 -12.60
N ASP A 12 -9.94 7.30 -13.84
CA ASP A 12 -10.12 6.19 -14.78
C ASP A 12 -8.87 5.29 -14.73
N TRP A 13 -8.96 4.19 -13.98
CA TRP A 13 -7.89 3.19 -13.87
C TRP A 13 -7.57 2.48 -15.20
N LEU A 14 -8.40 2.67 -16.22
CA LEU A 14 -8.21 2.16 -17.58
C LEU A 14 -7.65 3.22 -18.55
N SER A 15 -7.21 4.39 -18.06
CA SER A 15 -6.54 5.38 -18.92
C SER A 15 -5.24 4.83 -19.51
N ASP A 16 -4.56 3.94 -18.78
CA ASP A 16 -3.46 3.13 -19.29
C ASP A 16 -3.98 1.73 -19.64
N LEU A 17 -3.86 1.37 -20.92
CA LEU A 17 -4.27 0.04 -21.42
C LEU A 17 -3.17 -1.02 -21.27
N SER A 18 -1.96 -0.66 -20.84
CA SER A 18 -0.85 -1.60 -20.68
C SER A 18 -1.19 -2.81 -19.79
N PRO A 19 -1.86 -2.64 -18.63
CA PRO A 19 -2.33 -3.77 -17.83
C PRO A 19 -3.33 -4.67 -18.56
N LEU A 20 -4.19 -4.11 -19.42
CA LEU A 20 -5.15 -4.88 -20.20
C LEU A 20 -4.49 -5.71 -21.30
N PHE A 21 -3.44 -5.20 -21.95
CA PHE A 21 -2.68 -5.97 -22.92
C PHE A 21 -2.00 -7.17 -22.26
N LYS A 22 -1.29 -6.95 -21.15
CA LYS A 22 -0.70 -8.04 -20.34
C LYS A 22 -1.76 -9.04 -19.87
N ALA A 23 -2.92 -8.56 -19.42
CA ALA A 23 -4.01 -9.43 -18.97
C ALA A 23 -4.57 -10.29 -20.11
N GLN A 24 -4.66 -9.74 -21.33
CA GLN A 24 -5.08 -10.50 -22.52
C GLN A 24 -4.04 -11.56 -22.90
N GLU A 25 -2.75 -11.26 -22.80
CA GLU A 25 -1.67 -12.24 -23.04
C GLU A 25 -1.77 -13.42 -22.06
N LEU A 26 -1.90 -13.15 -20.76
CA LEU A 26 -2.12 -14.19 -19.74
C LEU A 26 -3.41 -14.99 -19.96
N TRP A 27 -4.43 -14.34 -20.54
CA TRP A 27 -5.67 -15.02 -20.87
C TRP A 27 -5.47 -16.03 -22.00
N PHE A 28 -4.72 -15.67 -23.04
CA PHE A 28 -4.43 -16.55 -24.18
C PHE A 28 -3.47 -17.68 -23.85
N ASP A 29 -2.44 -17.43 -23.04
CA ASP A 29 -1.50 -18.48 -22.62
C ASP A 29 -2.10 -19.43 -21.55
N GLY A 30 -3.28 -19.10 -21.02
CA GLY A 30 -4.01 -19.89 -20.02
C GLY A 30 -3.50 -19.72 -18.59
N SER A 31 -2.45 -18.93 -18.35
CA SER A 31 -1.81 -18.73 -17.04
C SER A 31 -2.50 -17.69 -16.15
N TYR A 32 -3.55 -17.02 -16.66
CA TYR A 32 -4.31 -15.97 -15.94
C TYR A 32 -4.79 -16.36 -14.54
N HIS A 33 -5.08 -17.65 -14.31
CA HIS A 33 -5.61 -18.18 -13.06
C HIS A 33 -4.54 -18.58 -12.04
N ASN A 34 -3.26 -18.59 -12.46
CA ASN A 34 -2.14 -18.95 -11.59
C ASN A 34 -2.17 -18.07 -10.34
N GLN A 35 -2.05 -18.70 -9.17
CA GLN A 35 -2.00 -17.98 -7.91
C GLN A 35 -0.62 -17.37 -7.75
N VAL A 36 -0.59 -16.07 -7.45
CA VAL A 36 0.62 -15.33 -7.13
C VAL A 36 0.48 -14.69 -5.76
N SER A 37 1.60 -14.55 -5.07
CA SER A 37 1.69 -13.71 -3.88
C SER A 37 2.98 -12.93 -3.96
N TRP A 38 2.90 -11.64 -3.65
CA TRP A 38 4.00 -10.70 -3.69
C TRP A 38 3.73 -9.57 -2.71
N MET A 39 4.77 -8.81 -2.41
CA MET A 39 4.71 -7.67 -1.51
C MET A 39 5.40 -6.47 -2.12
N VAL A 40 5.01 -5.28 -1.67
CA VAL A 40 5.60 -4.01 -2.09
C VAL A 40 6.30 -3.41 -0.89
N ASP A 41 7.63 -3.39 -0.93
CA ASP A 41 8.45 -2.87 0.15
C ASP A 41 8.60 -1.35 0.05
N THR A 42 8.71 -0.69 1.21
CA THR A 42 9.05 0.73 1.28
C THR A 42 10.43 0.98 0.64
N PRO A 43 10.62 2.12 -0.04
CA PRO A 43 11.93 2.46 -0.60
C PRO A 43 13.02 2.55 0.47
N SER A 44 14.25 2.17 0.09
CA SER A 44 15.41 2.20 0.99
C SER A 44 16.13 3.55 1.06
N ASP A 45 15.76 4.49 0.18
CA ASP A 45 16.39 5.81 0.04
C ASP A 45 15.74 6.91 0.89
N THR A 46 14.70 6.57 1.66
CA THR A 46 14.04 7.46 2.62
C THR A 46 14.22 6.92 4.04
N PRO A 47 14.41 7.76 5.08
CA PRO A 47 14.59 7.28 6.46
C PRO A 47 13.37 6.55 7.02
N PHE A 48 12.18 6.87 6.50
CA PHE A 48 10.93 6.18 6.80
C PHE A 48 9.91 6.41 5.68
N THR A 49 8.79 5.70 5.74
CA THR A 49 7.61 5.89 4.90
C THR A 49 6.36 6.02 5.76
N ILE A 50 5.46 6.95 5.42
CA ILE A 50 4.11 7.01 5.98
C ILE A 50 3.17 6.25 5.06
N SER A 51 2.61 5.13 5.55
CA SER A 51 1.61 4.38 4.80
C SER A 51 0.33 5.21 4.62
N CYS A 52 -0.19 5.28 3.40
CA CYS A 52 -1.38 6.08 3.09
C CYS A 52 -2.19 5.46 1.94
N GLY A 53 -3.51 5.71 1.94
CA GLY A 53 -4.42 5.42 0.83
C GLY A 53 -5.11 4.05 0.85
N ALA A 54 -4.99 3.29 1.94
CA ALA A 54 -5.72 2.04 2.16
C ALA A 54 -7.24 2.18 1.95
N ALA A 55 -7.85 3.26 2.45
CA ALA A 55 -9.27 3.54 2.31
C ALA A 55 -9.64 3.86 0.85
N LEU A 56 -8.76 4.55 0.11
CA LEU A 56 -8.97 4.84 -1.31
C LEU A 56 -8.96 3.53 -2.12
N LEU A 57 -8.02 2.63 -1.84
CA LEU A 57 -7.96 1.31 -2.45
C LEU A 57 -9.20 0.47 -2.11
N ALA A 58 -9.64 0.49 -0.86
CA ALA A 58 -10.86 -0.20 -0.42
C ALA A 58 -12.09 0.27 -1.20
N GLU A 59 -12.24 1.58 -1.35
CA GLU A 59 -13.34 2.19 -2.11
C GLU A 59 -13.26 1.87 -3.60
N HIS A 60 -12.07 1.96 -4.19
CA HIS A 60 -11.83 1.62 -5.59
C HIS A 60 -12.23 0.16 -5.87
N VAL A 61 -11.74 -0.78 -5.04
CA VAL A 61 -12.02 -2.19 -5.23
C VAL A 61 -13.49 -2.54 -5.00
N LYS A 62 -14.17 -1.89 -4.05
CA LYS A 62 -15.62 -2.06 -3.85
C LYS A 62 -16.42 -1.77 -5.14
N ARG A 63 -15.94 -0.83 -5.95
CA ARG A 63 -16.59 -0.40 -7.21
C ARG A 63 -15.99 -1.04 -8.46
N PHE A 64 -14.91 -1.81 -8.31
CA PHE A 64 -14.16 -2.38 -9.43
C PHE A 64 -15.00 -3.39 -10.21
N ARG A 65 -15.42 -2.98 -11.41
CA ARG A 65 -16.16 -3.80 -12.38
C ARG A 65 -15.91 -3.28 -13.78
N PHE A 66 -15.83 -4.19 -14.74
CA PHE A 66 -15.97 -3.83 -16.15
C PHE A 66 -17.45 -3.65 -16.46
N SER A 67 -17.91 -2.39 -16.46
CA SER A 67 -19.28 -2.08 -16.84
C SER A 67 -19.52 -2.39 -18.33
N PRO A 68 -20.78 -2.58 -18.76
CA PRO A 68 -21.10 -2.72 -20.19
C PRO A 68 -20.56 -1.57 -21.04
N SER A 69 -20.59 -0.33 -20.53
CA SER A 69 -20.02 0.83 -21.20
C SER A 69 -18.51 0.74 -21.38
N VAL A 70 -17.79 0.25 -20.38
CA VAL A 70 -16.34 0.01 -20.47
C VAL A 70 -16.05 -1.10 -21.48
N ILE A 71 -16.78 -2.21 -21.44
CA ILE A 71 -16.60 -3.32 -22.40
C ILE A 71 -16.83 -2.84 -23.83
N PHE A 72 -17.90 -2.06 -24.06
CA PHE A 72 -18.16 -1.45 -25.36
C PHE A 72 -17.00 -0.56 -25.81
N ARG A 73 -16.52 0.34 -24.93
CA ARG A 73 -15.37 1.21 -25.21
C ARG A 73 -14.13 0.40 -25.61
N LEU A 74 -13.83 -0.67 -24.87
CA LEU A 74 -12.68 -1.55 -25.17
C LEU A 74 -12.83 -2.28 -26.51
N GLY A 75 -14.04 -2.73 -26.87
CA GLY A 75 -14.30 -3.36 -28.16
C GLY A 75 -14.09 -2.44 -29.38
N GLN A 76 -14.23 -1.13 -29.18
CA GLN A 76 -13.97 -0.11 -30.20
C GLN A 76 -12.48 0.26 -30.36
N VAL A 77 -11.60 -0.26 -29.49
CA VAL A 77 -10.15 0.01 -29.60
C VAL A 77 -9.58 -0.82 -30.75
N THR A 78 -9.00 -0.15 -31.74
CA THR A 78 -8.47 -0.78 -32.95
C THR A 78 -6.98 -0.49 -33.17
N ASP A 79 -6.31 -1.41 -33.85
CA ASP A 79 -4.94 -1.21 -34.33
C ASP A 79 -4.89 -0.20 -35.49
N ALA A 80 -3.69 0.11 -35.98
CA ALA A 80 -3.49 1.01 -37.11
C ALA A 80 -4.17 0.56 -38.43
N ARG A 81 -4.68 -0.68 -38.50
CA ARG A 81 -5.40 -1.24 -39.65
C ARG A 81 -6.91 -1.32 -39.41
N GLY A 82 -7.42 -0.76 -38.31
CA GLY A 82 -8.84 -0.77 -37.97
C GLY A 82 -9.35 -2.09 -37.42
N ARG A 83 -8.46 -3.03 -37.04
CA ARG A 83 -8.84 -4.33 -36.46
C ARG A 83 -8.94 -4.20 -34.94
N SER A 84 -9.95 -4.80 -34.32
CA SER A 84 -10.11 -4.77 -32.86
C SER A 84 -8.87 -5.38 -32.17
N ILE A 85 -8.34 -4.67 -31.17
CA ILE A 85 -7.14 -5.13 -30.42
C ILE A 85 -7.52 -6.16 -29.36
N PHE A 86 -8.72 -6.04 -28.77
CA PHE A 86 -9.19 -6.95 -27.74
C PHE A 86 -10.11 -8.01 -28.33
N GLN A 87 -9.80 -9.28 -28.09
CA GLN A 87 -10.65 -10.37 -28.57
C GLN A 87 -11.98 -10.41 -27.81
N GLU A 88 -13.05 -10.76 -28.52
CA GLU A 88 -14.39 -10.85 -27.95
C GLU A 88 -14.47 -11.87 -26.79
N SER A 89 -13.74 -12.97 -26.87
CA SER A 89 -13.65 -13.98 -25.81
C SER A 89 -13.02 -13.41 -24.52
N PHE A 90 -11.99 -12.57 -24.66
CA PHE A 90 -11.35 -11.88 -23.53
C PHE A 90 -12.26 -10.80 -22.94
N LEU A 91 -12.92 -10.00 -23.78
CA LEU A 91 -13.92 -9.01 -23.33
C LEU A 91 -15.07 -9.68 -22.57
N ASN A 92 -15.54 -10.83 -23.05
CA ASN A 92 -16.51 -11.68 -22.37
C ASN A 92 -16.02 -12.15 -20.99
N TYR A 93 -14.75 -12.49 -20.85
CA TYR A 93 -14.15 -12.81 -19.56
C TYR A 93 -14.15 -11.60 -18.63
N LEU A 94 -13.67 -10.43 -19.09
CA LEU A 94 -13.62 -9.21 -18.30
C LEU A 94 -14.99 -8.78 -17.77
N GLN A 95 -16.03 -8.90 -18.60
CA GLN A 95 -17.41 -8.58 -18.22
C GLN A 95 -17.91 -9.42 -17.02
N ARG A 96 -17.44 -10.67 -16.91
CA ARG A 96 -17.81 -11.61 -15.85
C ARG A 96 -16.84 -11.60 -14.66
N LEU A 97 -15.74 -10.86 -14.77
CA LEU A 97 -14.69 -10.83 -13.76
C LEU A 97 -15.25 -10.35 -12.42
N ARG A 98 -14.98 -11.14 -11.39
CA ARG A 98 -15.18 -10.77 -9.98
C ARG A 98 -13.85 -10.91 -9.27
N LEU A 99 -13.50 -9.88 -8.49
CA LEU A 99 -12.29 -9.92 -7.70
C LEU A 99 -12.38 -11.07 -6.68
N ARG A 100 -11.32 -11.86 -6.61
CA ARG A 100 -11.14 -13.00 -5.69
C ARG A 100 -9.72 -12.96 -5.14
N ILE A 101 -9.34 -11.80 -4.64
CA ILE A 101 -8.00 -11.48 -4.16
C ILE A 101 -8.03 -11.20 -2.67
N ASN A 102 -6.87 -11.36 -2.05
CA ASN A 102 -6.58 -10.92 -0.71
C ASN A 102 -5.54 -9.81 -0.78
N VAL A 103 -5.82 -8.70 -0.11
CA VAL A 103 -4.89 -7.58 0.00
C VAL A 103 -4.79 -7.20 1.46
N LYS A 104 -3.57 -7.29 1.99
CA LYS A 104 -3.20 -6.74 3.28
C LYS A 104 -2.40 -5.48 3.06
N VAL A 105 -2.63 -4.47 3.88
CA VAL A 105 -1.78 -3.27 3.89
C VAL A 105 -1.48 -2.85 5.31
N THR A 106 -0.48 -1.99 5.42
CA THR A 106 -0.26 -1.21 6.62
C THR A 106 -1.37 -0.16 6.82
N PRO A 107 -1.96 -0.01 8.03
CA PRO A 107 -2.92 1.04 8.33
C PRO A 107 -2.38 2.42 7.99
N GLU A 108 -3.26 3.24 7.43
CA GLU A 108 -2.91 4.62 7.09
C GLU A 108 -2.42 5.41 8.30
N GLY A 109 -1.41 6.24 8.05
CA GLY A 109 -0.73 7.04 9.04
C GLY A 109 0.35 6.30 9.83
N THR A 110 0.59 5.02 9.53
CA THR A 110 1.66 4.26 10.18
C THR A 110 3.01 4.58 9.54
N LEU A 111 3.99 4.95 10.39
CA LEU A 111 5.39 5.03 10.00
C LEU A 111 5.97 3.63 9.81
N LEU A 112 6.58 3.37 8.66
CA LEU A 112 7.31 2.17 8.31
C LEU A 112 8.78 2.51 8.12
N THR A 113 9.66 1.64 8.59
CA THR A 113 11.09 1.74 8.30
C THR A 113 11.39 1.23 6.88
N PRO A 114 12.58 1.51 6.34
CA PRO A 114 13.02 1.00 5.04
C PRO A 114 12.89 -0.52 4.90
N GLY A 115 12.49 -0.99 3.71
CA GLY A 115 12.37 -2.42 3.39
C GLY A 115 11.20 -3.13 4.08
N GLN A 116 10.31 -2.41 4.78
CA GLN A 116 9.09 -3.01 5.31
C GLN A 116 7.99 -3.04 4.25
N PRO A 117 7.19 -4.11 4.16
CA PRO A 117 6.11 -4.15 3.20
C PRO A 117 4.98 -3.16 3.49
N LEU A 118 4.63 -2.34 2.51
CA LEU A 118 3.44 -1.47 2.48
C LEU A 118 2.16 -2.26 2.19
N LEU A 119 2.25 -3.20 1.25
CA LEU A 119 1.14 -3.97 0.72
C LEU A 119 1.59 -5.40 0.46
N ILE A 120 0.70 -6.35 0.76
CA ILE A 120 0.86 -7.76 0.44
C ILE A 120 -0.36 -8.21 -0.36
N PHE A 121 -0.13 -8.75 -1.55
CA PHE A 121 -1.15 -9.27 -2.44
C PHE A 121 -1.10 -10.80 -2.48
N SER A 122 -2.28 -11.40 -2.60
CA SER A 122 -2.41 -12.82 -2.97
C SER A 122 -3.67 -13.04 -3.79
N GLY A 123 -3.56 -13.76 -4.91
CA GLY A 123 -4.69 -14.15 -5.75
C GLY A 123 -4.31 -14.46 -7.20
N PRO A 124 -5.30 -14.51 -8.12
CA PRO A 124 -5.04 -14.81 -9.53
C PRO A 124 -4.16 -13.74 -10.20
N ARG A 125 -3.14 -14.18 -10.96
CA ARG A 125 -2.16 -13.31 -11.63
C ARG A 125 -2.79 -12.21 -12.45
N ILE A 126 -3.83 -12.53 -13.24
CA ILE A 126 -4.51 -11.54 -14.07
C ILE A 126 -5.17 -10.42 -13.25
N GLN A 127 -5.66 -10.71 -12.04
CA GLN A 127 -6.26 -9.70 -11.17
C GLN A 127 -5.19 -8.83 -10.50
N ALA A 128 -3.99 -9.35 -10.27
CA ALA A 128 -2.84 -8.57 -9.83
C ALA A 128 -2.50 -7.50 -10.87
N ILE A 129 -2.36 -7.92 -12.13
CA ILE A 129 -2.02 -7.03 -13.25
C ILE A 129 -3.08 -5.96 -13.44
N LEU A 130 -4.37 -6.33 -13.47
CA LEU A 130 -5.46 -5.38 -13.66
C LEU A 130 -5.56 -4.32 -12.55
N LEU A 131 -4.94 -4.55 -11.40
CA LEU A 131 -4.90 -3.61 -10.28
C LEU A 131 -3.55 -2.89 -10.12
N GLU A 132 -2.56 -3.15 -10.99
CA GLU A 132 -1.23 -2.51 -10.93
C GLU A 132 -1.33 -0.99 -10.81
N SER A 133 -2.09 -0.34 -11.71
CA SER A 133 -2.30 1.10 -11.68
C SER A 133 -2.99 1.58 -10.40
N ALA A 134 -3.95 0.81 -9.88
CA ALA A 134 -4.62 1.15 -8.63
C ALA A 134 -3.66 1.09 -7.44
N PHE A 135 -2.78 0.08 -7.37
CA PHE A 135 -1.77 0.01 -6.31
C PHE A 135 -0.74 1.15 -6.42
N GLN A 136 -0.34 1.51 -7.64
CA GLN A 136 0.58 2.62 -7.90
C GLN A 136 -0.01 3.93 -7.37
N TYR A 137 -1.19 4.33 -7.86
CA TYR A 137 -1.72 5.65 -7.50
C TYR A 137 -2.28 5.71 -6.08
N LEU A 138 -2.95 4.65 -5.63
CA LEU A 138 -3.70 4.68 -4.38
C LEU A 138 -2.85 4.36 -3.17
N ILE A 139 -1.84 3.49 -3.29
CA ILE A 139 -1.00 3.10 -2.16
C ILE A 139 0.38 3.71 -2.28
N TRP A 140 1.06 3.49 -3.39
CA TRP A 140 2.46 3.91 -3.55
C TRP A 140 2.59 5.44 -3.59
N ASP A 141 1.92 6.10 -4.53
CA ASP A 141 2.01 7.56 -4.69
C ASP A 141 1.40 8.29 -3.48
N SER A 142 0.31 7.78 -2.91
CA SER A 142 -0.27 8.35 -1.69
C SER A 142 0.69 8.24 -0.50
N SER A 143 1.40 7.12 -0.35
CA SER A 143 2.41 6.97 0.70
C SER A 143 3.62 7.86 0.45
N HIS A 144 4.04 8.03 -0.81
CA HIS A 144 5.07 8.98 -1.20
C HIS A 144 4.71 10.41 -0.75
N TRP A 145 3.55 10.93 -1.16
CA TRP A 145 3.14 12.30 -0.80
C TRP A 145 3.01 12.52 0.71
N ALA A 146 2.46 11.54 1.44
CA ALA A 146 2.38 11.61 2.90
C ALA A 146 3.77 11.61 3.55
N THR A 147 4.69 10.80 3.04
CA THR A 147 6.08 10.73 3.53
C THR A 147 6.80 12.04 3.31
N GLN A 148 6.66 12.65 2.14
CA GLN A 148 7.33 13.90 1.80
C GLN A 148 6.85 15.07 2.67
N ALA A 149 5.54 15.14 2.92
CA ALA A 149 4.99 16.08 3.89
C ALA A 149 5.55 15.86 5.31
N ALA A 150 5.65 14.59 5.74
CA ALA A 150 6.18 14.24 7.05
C ALA A 150 7.69 14.55 7.17
N LEU A 151 8.47 14.36 6.10
CA LEU A 151 9.91 14.63 6.08
C LEU A 151 10.23 16.11 6.33
N VAL A 152 9.47 17.04 5.74
CA VAL A 152 9.64 18.47 5.99
C VAL A 152 9.47 18.79 7.48
N ASN A 153 8.44 18.24 8.11
CA ASN A 153 8.20 18.41 9.54
C ASN A 153 9.27 17.73 10.40
N TRP A 154 9.71 16.54 9.99
CA TRP A 154 10.76 15.77 10.64
C TRP A 154 12.09 16.50 10.70
N GLN A 155 12.55 17.04 9.56
CA GLN A 155 13.79 17.81 9.47
C GLN A 155 13.74 19.09 10.32
N ASN A 156 12.56 19.72 10.39
CA ASN A 156 12.34 20.93 11.18
C ASN A 156 12.02 20.66 12.66
N LYS A 157 11.94 19.39 13.08
CA LYS A 157 11.54 18.96 14.44
C LYS A 157 10.21 19.55 14.91
N ARG A 158 9.22 19.63 14.01
CA ARG A 158 7.87 20.15 14.28
C ARG A 158 6.87 19.00 14.32
N PHE A 159 6.43 18.62 15.52
CA PHE A 159 5.55 17.45 15.73
C PHE A 159 4.33 17.76 16.61
N THR A 160 3.97 19.04 16.80
CA THR A 160 2.95 19.50 17.74
C THR A 160 1.50 19.32 17.26
N GLU A 161 0.70 18.54 17.99
CA GLU A 161 -0.72 18.27 17.65
C GLU A 161 -1.58 19.53 17.47
N SER A 162 -1.23 20.63 18.15
CA SER A 162 -1.93 21.92 18.10
C SER A 162 -2.04 22.53 16.70
N ASP A 163 -1.24 22.06 15.75
CA ASP A 163 -1.20 22.56 14.36
C ASP A 163 -2.14 21.77 13.42
N THR A 164 -3.08 20.99 13.98
CA THR A 164 -4.08 20.24 13.22
C THR A 164 -5.22 21.17 12.78
N HIS A 165 -5.12 21.71 11.56
CA HIS A 165 -6.21 22.44 10.92
C HIS A 165 -7.29 21.50 10.35
N ASP A 166 -8.43 22.06 9.96
CA ASP A 166 -9.54 21.31 9.36
C ASP A 166 -9.11 20.53 8.12
N ALA A 167 -9.70 19.35 7.94
CA ALA A 167 -9.39 18.51 6.80
C ALA A 167 -9.84 19.17 5.49
N PRO A 168 -9.00 19.12 4.43
CA PRO A 168 -9.37 19.68 3.14
C PRO A 168 -10.48 18.83 2.49
N THR A 169 -11.32 19.48 1.70
CA THR A 169 -12.15 18.76 0.74
C THR A 169 -11.26 18.27 -0.41
N PHE A 170 -11.51 17.05 -0.89
CA PHE A 170 -10.72 16.49 -1.99
C PHE A 170 -11.60 15.72 -2.99
N PRO A 171 -11.38 15.90 -4.31
CA PRO A 171 -12.04 15.07 -5.31
C PRO A 171 -11.44 13.65 -5.35
N PHE A 172 -12.20 12.66 -5.82
CA PHE A 172 -11.69 11.28 -5.96
C PHE A 172 -10.89 11.10 -7.26
N ASN A 173 -9.76 11.80 -7.34
CA ASN A 173 -8.82 11.77 -8.44
C ASN A 173 -7.38 11.99 -7.93
N PRO A 174 -6.34 11.79 -8.76
CA PRO A 174 -4.95 11.89 -8.32
C PRO A 174 -4.58 13.20 -7.60
N MET A 175 -5.14 14.33 -8.02
CA MET A 175 -4.89 15.62 -7.36
C MET A 175 -5.50 15.66 -5.96
N GLY A 176 -6.74 15.18 -5.79
CA GLY A 176 -7.38 15.09 -4.49
C GLY A 176 -6.70 14.09 -3.56
N TRP A 177 -6.23 12.96 -4.08
CA TRP A 177 -5.47 11.99 -3.27
C TRP A 177 -4.13 12.54 -2.81
N LYS A 178 -3.44 13.31 -3.67
CA LYS A 178 -2.23 14.07 -3.28
C LYS A 178 -2.55 15.01 -2.11
N LYS A 179 -3.59 15.85 -2.23
CA LYS A 179 -4.02 16.76 -1.14
C LYS A 179 -4.30 16.01 0.15
N ARG A 180 -5.05 14.92 0.07
CA ARG A 180 -5.37 14.04 1.21
C ARG A 180 -4.10 13.48 1.87
N ALA A 181 -3.18 12.95 1.08
CA ALA A 181 -1.94 12.36 1.57
C ALA A 181 -1.03 13.39 2.25
N ILE A 182 -0.87 14.57 1.63
CA ILE A 182 -0.13 15.70 2.20
C ILE A 182 -0.70 16.08 3.56
N TYR A 183 -2.03 16.20 3.66
CA TYR A 183 -2.70 16.53 4.91
C TYR A 183 -2.41 15.49 6.01
N ILE A 184 -2.50 14.18 5.69
CA ILE A 184 -2.20 13.10 6.64
C ILE A 184 -0.73 13.17 7.10
N GLY A 185 0.19 13.44 6.17
CA GLY A 185 1.62 13.59 6.47
C GLY A 185 2.00 14.88 7.22
N GLY A 186 1.06 15.80 7.43
CA GLY A 186 1.30 17.02 8.19
C GLY A 186 1.60 18.27 7.38
N GLY A 187 1.54 18.22 6.05
CA GLY A 187 1.78 19.39 5.20
C GLY A 187 0.56 20.30 5.08
N SER A 188 0.80 21.53 4.61
CA SER A 188 -0.19 22.42 3.99
C SER A 188 -0.28 22.12 2.49
N GLU A 189 -1.36 22.53 1.81
CA GLU A 189 -1.66 22.13 0.41
C GLU A 189 -0.51 22.40 -0.60
N ASP A 190 0.42 23.29 -0.26
CA ASP A 190 1.52 23.77 -1.10
C ASP A 190 2.88 23.09 -0.78
N LEU A 191 2.95 21.75 -0.78
CA LEU A 191 4.26 21.11 -0.98
C LEU A 191 4.71 21.38 -2.42
N GLU A 192 5.66 22.33 -2.56
CA GLU A 192 6.22 22.76 -3.82
C GLU A 192 6.79 21.59 -4.64
N ALA A 193 6.67 21.73 -5.96
CA ALA A 193 6.85 20.70 -7.00
C ALA A 193 8.29 20.15 -7.17
N ALA A 194 9.21 20.37 -6.23
CA ALA A 194 10.62 20.03 -6.35
C ALA A 194 11.04 18.74 -5.61
N ILE A 195 10.08 17.85 -5.33
CA ILE A 195 10.37 16.57 -4.68
C ILE A 195 10.46 15.46 -5.74
N PRO A 196 11.57 14.71 -5.80
CA PRO A 196 11.70 13.61 -6.73
C PRO A 196 10.67 12.53 -6.43
N ALA A 197 9.88 12.17 -7.44
CA ALA A 197 8.96 11.04 -7.34
C ALA A 197 9.75 9.75 -7.11
N TRP A 198 9.18 8.84 -6.31
CA TRP A 198 9.70 7.48 -6.24
C TRP A 198 9.62 6.80 -7.61
N SER A 199 10.54 5.88 -7.87
CA SER A 199 10.37 4.94 -8.98
C SER A 199 9.05 4.19 -8.83
N SER A 200 8.50 3.70 -9.94
CA SER A 200 7.36 2.79 -9.89
C SER A 200 7.69 1.59 -9.01
N PHE A 201 6.73 1.14 -8.22
CA PHE A 201 6.96 -0.02 -7.38
C PHE A 201 7.23 -1.25 -8.26
N ASP A 202 8.19 -2.06 -7.85
CA ASP A 202 8.41 -3.36 -8.46
C ASP A 202 7.58 -4.41 -7.70
N SER A 203 6.68 -5.08 -8.42
CA SER A 203 5.92 -6.18 -7.83
C SER A 203 6.76 -7.46 -7.66
N GLY A 204 7.92 -7.55 -8.34
CA GLY A 204 8.96 -8.56 -8.16
C GLY A 204 8.53 -10.03 -8.31
N ASN A 205 9.35 -10.85 -8.96
CA ASN A 205 9.25 -12.32 -8.86
C ASN A 205 9.76 -12.77 -7.48
N GLN A 206 9.04 -12.43 -6.41
CA GLN A 206 9.43 -12.83 -5.06
C GLN A 206 8.97 -14.27 -4.76
N GLU A 207 9.87 -15.07 -4.19
CA GLU A 207 9.55 -16.43 -3.73
C GLU A 207 8.51 -16.38 -2.59
N GLN A 208 7.48 -17.24 -2.68
CA GLN A 208 6.36 -17.31 -1.73
C GLN A 208 6.81 -17.46 -0.25
N ASN A 209 8.02 -17.96 0.00
CA ASN A 209 8.54 -18.26 1.35
C ASN A 209 9.13 -17.04 2.09
N LYS A 210 9.16 -15.83 1.51
CA LYS A 210 9.69 -14.62 2.18
C LYS A 210 8.63 -13.59 2.56
N VAL A 211 7.35 -13.85 2.29
CA VAL A 211 6.26 -12.89 2.56
C VAL A 211 5.76 -13.07 4.01
N PRO A 212 5.87 -12.06 4.89
CA PRO A 212 5.36 -12.16 6.24
C PRO A 212 3.83 -12.22 6.25
N SER A 213 3.26 -13.01 7.17
CA SER A 213 1.81 -13.03 7.38
C SER A 213 1.32 -11.83 8.21
N GLN A 214 2.19 -11.35 9.11
CA GLN A 214 1.98 -10.25 10.04
C GLN A 214 3.34 -9.62 10.41
N ILE A 215 3.35 -8.31 10.69
CA ILE A 215 4.44 -7.66 11.42
C ILE A 215 3.88 -7.12 12.73
N ARG A 216 4.54 -7.42 13.84
CA ARG A 216 4.22 -6.87 15.17
C ARG A 216 5.24 -5.82 15.54
N ARG A 217 4.79 -4.57 15.68
CA ARG A 217 5.59 -3.50 16.27
C ARG A 217 5.54 -3.59 17.78
N LEU A 218 6.70 -3.68 18.41
CA LEU A 218 6.87 -3.84 19.85
C LEU A 218 7.00 -2.49 20.55
N PHE A 219 6.48 -2.36 21.76
CA PHE A 219 6.54 -1.13 22.54
C PHE A 219 6.88 -1.38 24.02
N ASP A 220 7.59 -0.42 24.62
CA ASP A 220 7.63 -0.16 26.06
C ASP A 220 7.00 1.21 26.33
N GLY A 221 5.83 1.20 26.97
CA GLY A 221 4.94 2.36 27.04
C GLY A 221 4.57 2.89 25.65
N GLU A 222 5.08 4.08 25.31
CA GLU A 222 4.92 4.73 24.00
C GLU A 222 6.15 4.60 23.10
N HIS A 223 7.27 4.08 23.60
CA HIS A 223 8.52 3.97 22.86
C HIS A 223 8.55 2.69 22.01
N PRO A 224 8.79 2.78 20.70
CA PRO A 224 8.89 1.60 19.85
C PRO A 224 10.25 0.91 20.05
N LEU A 225 10.23 -0.43 20.14
CA LEU A 225 11.42 -1.24 20.46
C LEU A 225 11.95 -2.05 19.27
N GLY A 226 11.11 -2.32 18.28
CA GLY A 226 11.46 -3.14 17.12
C GLY A 226 10.23 -3.70 16.42
N ASP A 227 10.41 -4.19 15.19
CA ASP A 227 9.34 -4.76 14.38
C ASP A 227 9.63 -6.24 14.05
N VAL A 228 8.74 -7.13 14.48
CA VAL A 228 8.90 -8.58 14.39
C VAL A 228 8.02 -9.18 13.31
N TRP A 229 8.64 -9.88 12.37
CA TRP A 229 8.02 -10.51 11.22
C TRP A 229 7.62 -11.94 11.58
N LEU A 230 6.39 -12.30 11.21
CA LEU A 230 5.77 -13.57 11.57
C LEU A 230 5.33 -14.33 10.33
N THR A 231 5.74 -15.58 10.23
CA THR A 231 5.12 -16.54 9.32
C THR A 231 3.69 -16.84 9.76
N GLN A 232 2.89 -17.48 8.89
CA GLN A 232 1.49 -17.79 9.21
C GLN A 232 1.38 -18.72 10.42
N SER A 233 2.25 -19.73 10.54
CA SER A 233 2.28 -20.61 11.71
C SER A 233 2.62 -19.82 12.97
N GLN A 234 3.62 -18.93 12.92
CA GLN A 234 4.02 -18.13 14.07
C GLN A 234 2.95 -17.13 14.49
N ASP A 235 2.22 -16.46 13.58
CA ASP A 235 1.17 -15.51 14.00
C ASP A 235 0.02 -16.19 14.79
N HIS A 236 -0.30 -17.45 14.46
CA HIS A 236 -1.27 -18.25 15.20
C HIS A 236 -0.78 -18.71 16.57
N HIS A 237 0.53 -18.99 16.72
CA HIS A 237 1.12 -19.54 17.95
C HIS A 237 1.74 -18.49 18.87
N ALA A 238 2.16 -17.33 18.34
CA ALA A 238 2.78 -16.25 19.08
C ALA A 238 1.77 -15.66 20.06
N ASN A 239 1.84 -16.17 21.30
CA ASN A 239 0.86 -15.93 22.35
C ASN A 239 0.79 -14.43 22.69
N VAL A 240 -0.43 -13.88 22.68
CA VAL A 240 -0.71 -12.46 22.96
C VAL A 240 -0.31 -12.09 24.41
N SER A 241 -0.14 -13.07 25.29
CA SER A 241 0.22 -12.85 26.70
C SER A 241 1.72 -12.85 27.01
N SER A 242 2.60 -13.12 26.05
CA SER A 242 4.04 -13.08 26.32
C SER A 242 4.54 -11.64 26.34
N LEU A 243 5.05 -11.21 27.49
CA LEU A 243 5.74 -9.92 27.64
C LEU A 243 7.20 -9.99 27.18
N LEU A 244 7.69 -11.17 26.81
CA LEU A 244 9.04 -11.36 26.27
C LEU A 244 8.94 -11.88 24.83
N ILE A 245 9.63 -11.22 23.91
CA ILE A 245 9.69 -11.62 22.50
C ILE A 245 11.14 -11.79 22.07
N ASP A 246 11.40 -12.94 21.46
CA ASP A 246 12.69 -13.34 20.92
C ASP A 246 12.62 -13.30 19.39
N PHE A 247 13.54 -12.58 18.74
CA PHE A 247 13.60 -12.47 17.29
C PHE A 247 15.03 -12.22 16.79
N HIS A 248 15.30 -12.61 15.55
CA HIS A 248 16.60 -12.43 14.90
C HIS A 248 16.61 -11.14 14.09
N ASP A 249 17.34 -10.13 14.55
CA ASP A 249 17.42 -8.80 13.96
C ASP A 249 18.32 -8.78 12.71
N PHE A 250 17.76 -8.29 11.60
CA PHE A 250 18.43 -8.21 10.30
C PHE A 250 19.54 -7.17 10.28
N ASN A 251 19.41 -6.10 11.07
CA ASN A 251 20.36 -4.99 11.03
C ASN A 251 21.65 -5.32 11.79
N SER A 252 21.54 -6.00 12.93
CA SER A 252 22.69 -6.40 13.74
C SER A 252 23.16 -7.85 13.54
N ASP A 253 22.40 -8.67 12.80
CA ASP A 253 22.62 -10.10 12.61
C ASP A 253 22.73 -10.87 13.94
N LYS A 254 21.83 -10.53 14.88
CA LYS A 254 21.83 -11.05 16.26
C LYS A 254 20.44 -11.39 16.73
N ASP A 255 20.37 -12.38 17.61
CA ASP A 255 19.16 -12.69 18.34
C ASP A 255 18.96 -11.67 19.48
N LEU A 256 17.80 -11.04 19.47
CA LEU A 256 17.38 -10.07 20.48
C LEU A 256 16.25 -10.66 21.32
N LYS A 257 16.29 -10.36 22.62
CA LYS A 257 15.22 -10.64 23.58
C LYS A 257 14.71 -9.34 24.15
N VAL A 258 13.44 -9.04 23.92
CA VAL A 258 12.85 -7.75 24.22
C VAL A 258 11.66 -7.92 25.14
N ASN A 259 11.68 -7.24 26.29
CA ASN A 259 10.51 -7.09 27.14
C ASN A 259 9.60 -6.01 26.57
N ILE A 260 8.32 -6.32 26.43
CA ILE A 260 7.31 -5.44 25.84
C ILE A 260 6.19 -5.19 26.84
N THR A 261 5.55 -4.03 26.75
CA THR A 261 4.27 -3.78 27.44
C THR A 261 3.09 -4.06 26.52
N ARG A 262 3.27 -3.87 25.20
CA ARG A 262 2.27 -4.12 24.17
C ARG A 262 2.90 -4.31 22.80
N PHE A 263 2.12 -4.81 21.85
CA PHE A 263 2.47 -4.80 20.43
C PHE A 263 1.32 -4.26 19.58
N LEU A 264 1.64 -3.85 18.35
CA LEU A 264 0.68 -3.47 17.32
C LEU A 264 0.85 -4.37 16.09
N ASN A 265 -0.21 -5.02 15.67
CA ASN A 265 -0.27 -5.67 14.37
C ASN A 265 -0.30 -4.61 13.25
N LEU A 266 0.71 -4.63 12.38
CA LEU A 266 0.85 -3.68 11.30
C LEU A 266 0.02 -4.05 10.08
N TYR A 267 -0.43 -5.28 9.87
CA TYR A 267 -1.21 -5.62 8.68
C TYR A 267 -2.69 -5.81 8.98
N LYS A 268 -3.52 -5.17 8.14
CA LYS A 268 -4.96 -5.36 8.09
C LYS A 268 -5.39 -5.80 6.71
N HIS A 269 -6.34 -6.72 6.65
CA HIS A 269 -7.01 -7.06 5.40
C HIS A 269 -7.86 -5.87 4.97
N ILE A 270 -7.57 -5.32 3.78
CA ILE A 270 -8.53 -4.46 3.09
C ILE A 270 -9.54 -5.34 2.38
N LEU A 271 -9.06 -6.42 1.76
CA LEU A 271 -9.85 -7.31 0.93
C LEU A 271 -9.63 -8.75 1.35
N LEU A 272 -10.73 -9.46 1.54
CA LEU A 272 -10.73 -10.91 1.72
C LEU A 272 -11.63 -11.53 0.67
N LYS A 273 -11.04 -12.34 -0.23
CA LYS A 273 -11.75 -12.94 -1.36
C LYS A 273 -12.54 -11.92 -2.18
N GLY A 274 -12.01 -10.70 -2.32
CA GLY A 274 -12.64 -9.59 -3.04
C GLY A 274 -13.70 -8.79 -2.27
N HIS A 275 -14.00 -9.12 -1.01
CA HIS A 275 -14.91 -8.33 -0.17
C HIS A 275 -14.14 -7.25 0.62
N PRO A 276 -14.52 -5.97 0.54
CA PRO A 276 -13.90 -4.90 1.32
C PRO A 276 -14.27 -5.00 2.81
N ILE A 277 -13.28 -4.98 3.68
CA ILE A 277 -13.43 -5.09 5.15
C ILE A 277 -13.03 -3.80 5.86
N LEU A 278 -12.28 -2.91 5.20
CA LEU A 278 -11.81 -1.68 5.80
C LEU A 278 -12.89 -0.59 5.81
N VAL A 279 -13.14 0.00 6.98
CA VAL A 279 -13.87 1.26 7.14
C VAL A 279 -12.84 2.39 7.25
N GLY A 280 -13.00 3.44 6.44
CA GLY A 280 -12.12 4.60 6.46
C GLY A 280 -12.25 5.40 7.77
N ASN A 281 -11.13 5.94 8.25
CA ASN A 281 -11.12 6.86 9.38
C ASN A 281 -11.21 8.31 8.89
N SER A 282 -11.59 9.24 9.77
CA SER A 282 -11.56 10.66 9.45
C SER A 282 -10.11 11.13 9.20
N LEU A 283 -9.94 12.14 8.35
CA LEU A 283 -8.62 12.65 8.00
C LEU A 283 -7.93 13.27 9.22
N GLU A 284 -8.68 13.96 10.08
CA GLU A 284 -8.15 14.59 11.30
C GLU A 284 -7.64 13.54 12.28
N TYR A 285 -8.32 12.39 12.39
CA TYR A 285 -7.84 11.26 13.17
C TYR A 285 -6.55 10.68 12.59
N LEU A 286 -6.52 10.45 11.27
CA LEU A 286 -5.34 9.91 10.59
C LEU A 286 -4.13 10.83 10.75
N ARG A 287 -4.30 12.15 10.57
CA ARG A 287 -3.25 13.14 10.79
C ARG A 287 -2.71 13.10 12.21
N ARG A 288 -3.59 13.21 13.22
CA ARG A 288 -3.21 13.15 14.66
C ARG A 288 -2.46 11.87 15.00
N ARG A 289 -2.96 10.73 14.54
CA ARG A 289 -2.30 9.43 14.75
C ARG A 289 -0.92 9.38 14.10
N THR A 290 -0.80 9.88 12.88
CA THR A 290 0.48 9.93 12.13
C THR A 290 1.50 10.76 12.90
N TRP A 291 1.10 11.91 13.43
CA TRP A 291 1.97 12.82 14.17
C TRP A 291 2.43 12.22 15.49
N LYS A 292 1.51 11.59 16.24
CA LYS A 292 1.86 10.85 17.46
C LYS A 292 2.90 9.75 17.19
N HIS A 293 2.76 9.05 16.06
CA HIS A 293 3.78 8.07 15.64
C HIS A 293 5.11 8.75 15.29
N LEU A 294 5.11 9.83 14.51
CA LEU A 294 6.32 10.58 14.18
C LEU A 294 7.05 11.06 15.43
N GLU A 295 6.33 11.61 16.41
CA GLU A 295 6.90 12.03 17.69
C GLU A 295 7.56 10.87 18.43
N ALA A 296 6.87 9.72 18.56
CA ALA A 296 7.42 8.53 19.23
C ALA A 296 8.70 8.01 18.54
N PHE A 297 8.76 8.07 17.21
CA PHE A 297 9.93 7.64 16.44
C PHE A 297 11.04 8.69 16.38
N SER A 298 10.75 9.97 16.63
CA SER A 298 11.75 11.06 16.59
C SER A 298 12.89 10.89 17.61
N GLN A 299 12.66 10.08 18.64
CA GLN A 299 13.63 9.76 19.68
C GLN A 299 14.44 8.49 19.37
N VAL A 300 14.14 7.81 18.26
CA VAL A 300 14.71 6.52 17.88
C VAL A 300 15.69 6.68 16.72
N ASP A 301 16.82 6.00 16.81
CA ASP A 301 17.74 5.86 15.67
C ASP A 301 17.15 4.87 14.65
N LEU A 302 16.41 5.39 13.66
CA LEU A 302 15.75 4.60 12.62
C LEU A 302 16.71 3.71 11.83
N ALA A 303 17.99 4.09 11.69
CA ALA A 303 18.98 3.30 10.98
C ALA A 303 19.41 2.04 11.75
N ARG A 304 19.21 2.03 13.07
CA ARG A 304 19.50 0.90 13.96
C ARG A 304 18.26 0.30 14.58
N TYR A 305 17.08 0.72 14.13
CA TYR A 305 15.82 0.21 14.66
C TYR A 305 15.72 -1.30 14.40
N PRO A 306 15.52 -2.13 15.43
CA PRO A 306 15.54 -3.58 15.25
C PRO A 306 14.37 -4.09 14.40
N ILE A 307 14.66 -4.93 13.41
CA ILE A 307 13.65 -5.53 12.53
C ILE A 307 14.07 -6.97 12.25
N GLY A 308 13.18 -7.93 12.45
CA GLY A 308 13.62 -9.32 12.35
C GLY A 308 12.54 -10.39 12.34
N TRP A 309 12.93 -11.62 12.00
CA TRP A 309 12.05 -12.79 12.05
C TRP A 309 11.94 -13.33 13.48
N TYR A 310 10.71 -13.64 13.90
CA TYR A 310 10.44 -14.29 15.18
C TYR A 310 11.16 -15.65 15.30
N GLN A 311 11.69 -15.95 16.49
CA GLN A 311 12.50 -17.16 16.77
C GLN A 311 11.81 -18.18 17.71
N GLY A 312 10.51 -18.03 17.97
CA GLY A 312 9.74 -18.93 18.85
C GLY A 312 8.97 -20.02 18.14
#